data_AF-A0A519EA25-F1
#
_entry.id   AF-A0A519EA25-F1
#
_cell.length_a   1.000
_cell.length_b   1.000
_cell.length_c   1.000
_cell.angle_alpha   90.00
_cell.angle_beta   90.00
_cell.angle_gamma   90.00
#
_symmetry.space_group_name_H-M   'P 1'
#
loop_
_entity.id
_entity.type
_entity.pdbx_description
1 polymer ?
#
loop_
_entity_poly.entity_id
_entity_poly.type
_entity_poly.pdbx_seq_one_letter_code
_entity_poly.pdbx_strand_id
1 'polypeptide(L)' 'MADVCDDSDAANEAFIERGVKAAQASLAIRHLSPTGVCHNGRCEAEVERGKLFCDDQCADEHGRVERLRASSGSRH' A
#
# COMPACT_ATOMS: atom_id res chain seq x y z
N MET A 1 34.54 21.20 -19.60
CA MET A 1 33.75 21.59 -18.41
C MET A 1 32.28 21.28 -18.68
N ALA A 2 31.99 20.00 -18.88
CA ALA A 2 30.65 19.41 -18.90
C ALA A 2 30.71 18.23 -17.92
N ASP A 3 29.57 17.62 -17.59
CA ASP A 3 29.47 16.36 -16.80
C ASP A 3 29.40 16.47 -15.27
N VAL A 4 28.77 17.50 -14.69
CA VAL A 4 28.35 17.44 -13.26
C VAL A 4 26.85 17.66 -13.09
N CYS A 5 26.22 18.38 -14.02
CA CYS A 5 24.79 18.65 -13.98
C CYS A 5 23.95 17.47 -14.49
N ASP A 6 24.45 16.71 -15.48
CA ASP A 6 23.72 15.59 -16.10
C ASP A 6 23.52 14.40 -15.14
N ASP A 7 24.56 14.07 -14.36
CA ASP A 7 24.50 13.01 -13.34
C ASP A 7 23.56 13.33 -12.17
N SER A 8 23.42 14.62 -11.85
CA SER A 8 22.56 15.06 -10.74
C SER A 8 21.07 14.98 -11.11
N ASP A 9 20.73 15.32 -12.35
CA ASP A 9 19.37 15.18 -12.87
C ASP A 9 18.97 13.69 -13.00
N ALA A 10 19.89 12.84 -13.49
CA ALA A 10 19.66 11.40 -13.57
C ALA A 10 19.43 10.74 -12.19
N ALA A 11 20.17 11.17 -11.17
CA ALA A 11 19.96 10.69 -9.79
C ALA A 11 18.62 11.16 -9.21
N ASN A 12 18.19 12.38 -9.52
CA ASN A 12 16.93 12.94 -9.06
C ASN A 12 15.72 12.26 -9.74
N GLU A 13 15.80 12.01 -11.05
CA GLU A 13 14.77 11.25 -11.78
C GLU A 13 14.63 9.82 -11.24
N ALA A 14 15.75 9.12 -10.99
CA ALA A 14 15.72 7.78 -10.41
C ALA A 14 15.05 7.74 -9.02
N PHE A 15 15.22 8.80 -8.21
CA PHE A 15 14.56 8.94 -6.92
C PHE A 15 13.05 9.13 -7.06
N ILE A 16 12.62 10.01 -7.97
CA ILE A 16 11.20 10.25 -8.25
C ILE A 16 10.55 8.97 -8.81
N GLU A 17 11.20 8.29 -9.76
CA GLU A 17 10.68 7.03 -10.31
C GLU A 17 10.54 5.94 -9.24
N ARG A 18 11.49 5.84 -8.30
CA ARG A 18 11.36 4.94 -7.15
C ARG A 18 10.17 5.29 -6.27
N GLY A 19 9.98 6.58 -5.99
CA GLY A 19 8.82 7.07 -5.24
C GLY A 19 7.50 6.76 -5.94
N VAL A 20 7.43 7.00 -7.25
CA VAL A 20 6.24 6.73 -8.07
C VAL A 20 5.95 5.24 -8.16
N LYS A 21 6.96 4.38 -8.36
CA LYS A 21 6.79 2.92 -8.34
C LYS A 21 6.33 2.40 -6.98
N ALA A 22 6.88 2.93 -5.89
CA ALA A 22 6.44 2.57 -4.53
C ALA A 22 4.98 3.00 -4.28
N ALA A 23 4.60 4.21 -4.72
CA ALA A 23 3.23 4.70 -4.63
C ALA A 23 2.25 3.91 -5.53
N GLN A 24 2.65 3.55 -6.75
CA GLN A 24 1.84 2.71 -7.65
C GLN A 24 1.68 1.29 -7.12
N ALA A 25 2.73 0.68 -6.57
CA ALA A 25 2.63 -0.61 -5.89
C ALA A 25 1.65 -0.52 -4.71
N SER A 26 1.67 0.58 -3.96
CA SER A 26 0.72 0.83 -2.86
C SER A 26 -0.73 1.01 -3.34
N LEU A 27 -0.93 1.56 -4.54
CA LEU A 27 -2.25 1.73 -5.17
C LEU A 27 -2.80 0.42 -5.75
N ALA A 28 -1.95 -0.42 -6.35
CA ALA A 28 -2.34 -1.71 -6.93
C ALA A 28 -2.71 -2.76 -5.87
N ILE A 29 -2.22 -2.63 -4.64
CA ILE A 29 -2.51 -3.53 -3.49
C ILE A 29 -3.77 -3.09 -2.72
N ARG A 30 -4.46 -2.02 -3.13
CA ARG A 30 -5.85 -1.80 -2.67
C ARG A 30 -6.76 -2.78 -3.40
N HIS A 31 -6.61 -4.05 -3.02
CA HIS A 31 -7.41 -5.19 -3.45
C HIS A 31 -8.87 -4.93 -3.13
N LEU A 32 -9.61 -4.27 -4.02
CA LEU A 32 -11.07 -4.19 -3.96
C LEU A 32 -11.61 -5.58 -3.57
N SER A 33 -12.47 -5.67 -2.56
CA SER A 33 -12.99 -6.98 -2.12
C SER A 33 -13.62 -7.69 -3.32
N PRO A 34 -13.01 -8.78 -3.83
CA PRO A 34 -13.50 -9.44 -5.04
C PRO A 34 -14.85 -10.12 -4.80
N THR A 35 -15.19 -10.35 -3.53
CA THR A 35 -16.38 -11.07 -3.09
C THR A 35 -17.52 -10.16 -2.67
N GLY A 36 -17.30 -8.84 -2.56
CA GLY A 36 -18.29 -7.94 -1.97
C GLY A 36 -18.50 -8.19 -0.48
N VAL A 37 -17.51 -8.78 0.20
CA VAL A 37 -17.51 -9.01 1.67
C VAL A 37 -16.33 -8.27 2.30
N CYS A 38 -16.49 -7.79 3.53
CA CYS A 38 -15.47 -7.04 4.25
C CYS A 38 -14.13 -7.81 4.29
N HIS A 39 -13.05 -7.10 4.00
CA HIS A 39 -11.70 -7.69 3.95
C HIS A 39 -11.13 -7.95 5.35
N ASN A 40 -11.72 -7.37 6.40
CA ASN A 40 -11.39 -7.77 7.76
C ASN A 40 -11.89 -9.19 7.99
N GLY A 41 -10.99 -10.18 8.12
CA GLY A 41 -11.36 -11.61 8.24
C GLY A 41 -12.18 -11.98 9.48
N ARG A 42 -12.45 -11.02 10.38
CA ARG A 42 -13.38 -11.17 11.52
C ARG A 42 -14.77 -10.59 11.25
N CYS A 43 -14.95 -9.95 10.11
CA CYS A 43 -16.17 -9.27 9.70
C CYS A 43 -16.71 -9.93 8.42
N GLU A 44 -17.92 -10.47 8.49
CA GLU A 44 -18.60 -11.11 7.36
C GLU A 44 -19.62 -10.18 6.69
N ALA A 45 -19.57 -8.88 6.98
CA ALA A 45 -20.50 -7.91 6.41
C ALA A 45 -20.28 -7.75 4.90
N GLU A 46 -21.38 -7.61 4.16
CA GLU A 46 -21.32 -7.24 2.75
C GLU A 46 -20.80 -5.79 2.59
N VAL A 47 -20.03 -5.58 1.54
CA VAL A 47 -19.47 -4.28 1.16
C VAL A 47 -19.86 -3.93 -0.26
N GLU A 48 -20.10 -2.64 -0.51
CA GLU A 48 -20.39 -2.16 -1.85
C GLU A 48 -19.23 -2.50 -2.81
N ARG A 49 -19.57 -2.72 -4.09
CA ARG A 49 -18.56 -2.97 -5.11
C ARG A 49 -17.54 -1.84 -5.14
N GLY A 50 -16.26 -2.21 -5.10
CA GLY A 50 -15.17 -1.24 -5.08
C GLY A 50 -14.82 -0.69 -3.69
N LYS A 51 -15.49 -1.17 -2.63
CA LYS A 51 -15.04 -0.99 -1.25
C LYS A 51 -14.38 -2.26 -0.71
N LEU A 52 -13.50 -2.05 0.25
CA LEU A 52 -12.68 -3.08 0.88
C LEU A 52 -13.21 -3.44 2.28
N PHE A 53 -13.72 -2.45 2.99
CA PHE A 53 -14.23 -2.57 4.35
C PHE A 53 -15.65 -2.00 4.42
N CYS A 54 -16.45 -2.55 5.34
CA CYS A 54 -17.82 -2.07 5.59
C CYS A 54 -17.84 -0.70 6.28
N ASP A 55 -16.80 -0.42 7.08
CA ASP A 55 -16.61 0.83 7.80
C ASP A 55 -15.12 1.12 8.03
N ASP A 56 -14.83 2.31 8.56
CA ASP A 56 -13.48 2.75 8.89
C ASP A 56 -12.88 1.98 10.07
N GLN A 57 -13.70 1.46 10.99
CA GLN A 57 -13.20 0.66 12.12
C GLN A 57 -12.57 -0.66 11.65
N CYS A 58 -13.21 -1.34 10.70
CA CYS A 58 -12.67 -2.56 10.11
C CYS A 58 -11.38 -2.30 9.33
N ALA A 59 -11.28 -1.16 8.65
CA ALA A 59 -10.06 -0.74 7.97
C ALA A 59 -8.91 -0.52 8.97
N ASP A 60 -9.20 0.15 10.08
CA ASP A 60 -8.22 0.45 11.13
C ASP A 60 -7.76 -0.80 11.88
N GLU A 61 -8.68 -1.70 12.25
CA GLU A 61 -8.35 -2.96 12.91
C GLU A 61 -7.46 -3.81 12.00
N HIS A 62 -7.85 -3.98 10.74
CA HIS A 62 -7.06 -4.71 9.76
C HIS A 62 -5.66 -4.10 9.59
N GLY A 63 -5.58 -2.78 9.44
CA GLY A 63 -4.30 -2.07 9.33
C GLY A 63 -3.43 -2.18 10.59
N ARG A 64 -4.01 -2.28 11.79
CA ARG A 64 -3.26 -2.55 13.03
C ARG A 64 -2.70 -3.97 13.04
N VAL A 65 -3.49 -4.96 12.66
CA VAL A 65 -3.05 -6.37 12.61
C VAL A 65 -1.92 -6.55 11.60
N GLU A 66 -2.05 -5.99 10.40
CA GLU A 66 -1.03 -6.08 9.36
C GLU A 66 0.28 -5.38 9.76
N ARG A 67 0.19 -4.21 10.40
CA ARG A 67 1.38 -3.53 10.96
C ARG A 67 2.06 -4.38 12.05
N LEU A 68 1.29 -4.98 12.96
CA LEU A 68 1.83 -5.87 13.98
C LEU A 68 2.54 -7.08 13.35
N ARG A 69 1.94 -7.70 12.33
CA ARG A 69 2.56 -8.81 11.58
C ARG A 69 3.86 -8.39 10.91
N ALA A 70 3.87 -7.24 10.22
CA ALA A 70 5.06 -6.71 9.57
C ALA A 70 6.19 -6.42 10.58
N SER A 71 5.86 -5.84 11.74
CA SER A 71 6.84 -5.59 12.80
C SER A 71 7.34 -6.86 13.51
N SER A 72 6.53 -7.92 13.52
CA SER A 72 6.89 -9.21 14.16
C SER A 72 7.74 -10.10 13.24
N GLY A 73 7.73 -9.86 11.93
CA GLY A 73 8.54 -10.58 10.93
C GLY A 73 9.99 -10.12 10.83
N SER A 74 10.38 -9.03 11.51
CA SER A 74 11.77 -8.54 11.53
C SER A 74 12.60 -9.26 12.58
N ARG A 75 12.88 -10.55 12.38
CA ARG A 75 14.00 -11.24 13.02
C ARG A 75 14.86 -11.89 11.93
N HIS A 76 15.88 -11.15 11.49
CA HIS A 76 17.09 -11.71 10.89
C HIS A 76 18.24 -11.51 11.88
#